data_AF-A0A7C4UBU9-F1
#
_entry.id   AF-A0A7C4UBU9-F1
#
_cell.length_a   1.000
_cell.length_b   1.000
_cell.length_c   1.000
_cell.angle_alpha   90.00
_cell.angle_beta   90.00
_cell.angle_gamma   90.00
#
_symmetry.space_group_name_H-M   'P 1'
#
loop_
_entity.id
_entity.type
_entity.pdbx_description
1 polymer ?
#
loop_
_entity_poly.entity_id
_entity_poly.type
_entity_poly.pdbx_seq_one_letter_code
_entity_poly.pdbx_strand_id
1 'polypeptide(L)' 'MSKKCILYERECIDCCECDVCDLDESKICDNCGRCIDTSGEFRSIKVMEFWKNKDKKDQQEDDKKQ' A
#
# COMPACT_ATOMS: atom_id res chain seq x y z
N MET A 1 -12.81 -21.44 -20.37
CA MET A 1 -12.99 -20.50 -19.25
C MET A 1 -11.77 -19.60 -19.21
N SER A 2 -11.93 -18.30 -19.42
CA SER A 2 -10.84 -17.32 -19.32
C SER A 2 -10.56 -17.01 -17.84
N LYS A 3 -9.29 -16.98 -17.41
CA LYS A 3 -8.92 -16.53 -16.05
C LYS A 3 -9.11 -15.01 -15.95
N LYS A 4 -9.59 -14.53 -14.79
CA LYS A 4 -9.61 -13.10 -14.47
C LYS A 4 -8.27 -12.65 -13.90
N CYS A 5 -7.88 -11.41 -14.18
CA CYS A 5 -6.72 -10.80 -13.55
C CYS A 5 -7.01 -10.51 -12.07
N ILE A 6 -6.01 -10.70 -11.20
CA ILE A 6 -6.15 -10.44 -9.76
C ILE A 6 -5.92 -8.97 -9.40
N LEU A 7 -5.15 -8.25 -10.22
CA LEU A 7 -4.79 -6.84 -9.97
C LEU A 7 -5.78 -5.87 -10.61
N TYR A 8 -6.45 -6.28 -11.70
CA TYR A 8 -7.26 -5.40 -12.53
C TYR A 8 -8.58 -6.07 -12.92
N GLU A 9 -9.65 -5.29 -13.10
CA GLU A 9 -10.96 -5.77 -13.57
C GLU A 9 -10.97 -6.07 -15.09
N ARG A 10 -10.18 -7.08 -15.49
CA ARG A 10 -10.07 -7.54 -16.89
C ARG A 10 -9.75 -9.04 -16.95
N GLU A 11 -9.77 -9.61 -18.15
CA GLU A 11 -9.23 -10.95 -18.38
C GLU A 11 -7.70 -10.97 -18.18
N CYS A 12 -7.16 -12.10 -17.74
CA CYS A 12 -5.73 -12.30 -17.60
C CYS A 12 -5.08 -12.31 -18.99
N ILE A 13 -4.03 -11.50 -19.16
CA ILE A 13 -3.24 -11.40 -20.39
C ILE A 13 -1.81 -11.93 -20.22
N ASP A 14 -1.57 -12.69 -19.16
CA ASP A 14 -0.28 -13.31 -18.81
C ASP A 14 0.88 -12.29 -18.78
N CYS A 15 0.65 -11.13 -18.17
CA CYS A 15 1.67 -10.08 -18.02
C CYS A 15 2.68 -10.33 -16.89
N CYS A 16 2.44 -11.32 -16.02
CA CYS A 16 3.30 -11.69 -14.87
C CYS A 16 3.58 -10.57 -13.84
N GLU A 17 2.85 -9.46 -13.88
CA GLU A 17 2.97 -8.38 -12.90
C GLU A 17 2.60 -8.84 -11.48
N CYS A 18 1.60 -9.72 -11.37
CA CYS A 18 1.17 -10.27 -10.09
C CYS A 18 2.18 -11.23 -9.44
N ASP A 19 3.21 -11.63 -10.18
CA ASP A 19 4.27 -12.52 -9.68
C ASP A 19 5.43 -11.73 -9.05
N VAL A 20 5.44 -10.40 -9.16
CA VAL A 20 6.50 -9.53 -8.60
C VAL A 20 6.15 -9.13 -7.17
N CYS A 21 7.16 -8.97 -6.31
CA CYS A 21 6.96 -8.57 -4.93
C CYS A 21 6.64 -7.07 -4.81
N ASP A 22 5.54 -6.73 -4.13
CA ASP A 22 5.14 -5.33 -3.87
C ASP A 22 6.19 -4.49 -3.12
N LEU A 23 7.11 -5.14 -2.38
CA LEU A 23 8.18 -4.46 -1.64
C LEU A 23 9.51 -4.39 -2.40
N ASP A 24 9.70 -5.26 -3.39
CA ASP A 24 10.98 -5.41 -4.10
C ASP A 24 10.72 -5.85 -5.54
N GLU A 25 10.80 -4.88 -6.45
CA GLU A 25 10.59 -5.08 -7.90
C GLU A 25 11.60 -6.05 -8.54
N SER A 26 12.72 -6.34 -7.89
CA SER A 26 13.72 -7.31 -8.36
C SER A 26 13.39 -8.76 -7.98
N LYS A 27 12.38 -8.97 -7.13
CA LYS A 27 12.06 -10.26 -6.52
C LYS A 27 10.73 -10.83 -7.01
N ILE A 28 10.72 -12.12 -7.37
CA ILE A 28 9.49 -12.89 -7.54
C ILE A 28 8.84 -13.18 -6.18
N CYS A 29 7.55 -12.91 -6.07
CA CYS A 29 6.78 -13.10 -4.85
C CYS A 29 6.82 -14.57 -4.42
N ASP A 30 7.27 -14.79 -3.19
CA ASP A 30 7.35 -16.09 -2.50
C ASP A 30 6.25 -16.23 -1.44
N ASN A 31 5.20 -15.39 -1.52
CA ASN A 31 4.12 -15.31 -0.55
C ASN A 31 4.58 -15.13 0.91
N CYS A 32 5.73 -14.49 1.17
CA CYS A 32 6.25 -14.28 2.52
C CYS A 32 5.40 -13.35 3.42
N GLY A 33 4.42 -12.62 2.86
CA GLY A 33 3.48 -11.79 3.61
C GLY A 33 4.04 -10.47 4.16
N ARG A 34 5.34 -10.18 3.99
CA ARG A 34 5.97 -8.95 4.54
C ARG A 34 5.35 -7.64 4.05
N CYS A 35 4.77 -7.62 2.85
CA CYS A 35 4.06 -6.45 2.31
C CYS A 35 2.78 -6.10 3.09
N ILE A 36 2.21 -7.06 3.81
CA ILE A 36 0.96 -6.91 4.58
C ILE A 36 1.14 -7.19 6.07
N ASP A 37 2.34 -7.61 6.50
CA ASP A 37 2.69 -7.87 7.90
C ASP A 37 2.80 -6.53 8.65
N THR A 38 1.64 -6.02 9.06
CA THR A 38 1.53 -4.93 10.03
C THR A 38 1.41 -5.51 11.42
N SER A 39 1.91 -4.80 12.44
CA SER A 39 2.00 -5.27 13.83
C SER A 39 0.67 -5.64 14.53
N GLY A 40 -0.45 -5.68 13.81
CA GLY A 40 -1.74 -6.14 14.30
C GLY A 40 -2.53 -6.86 13.20
N GLU A 41 -3.54 -7.63 13.61
CA GLU A 41 -4.45 -8.37 12.71
C GLU A 41 -5.12 -7.48 11.67
N PHE A 42 -5.30 -6.20 12.01
CA PHE A 42 -5.86 -5.19 11.13
C PHE A 42 -5.00 -3.93 11.18
N ARG A 43 -4.81 -3.32 10.01
CA ARG A 43 -4.30 -1.96 9.94
C ARG A 43 -5.39 -1.01 10.43
N SER A 44 -5.14 -0.32 11.54
CA SER A 44 -6.08 0.65 12.12
C SER A 44 -5.47 2.05 12.17
N ILE A 45 -6.32 3.06 11.97
CA ILE A 45 -5.95 4.46 12.17
C ILE A 45 -6.92 5.07 13.19
N LYS A 46 -6.39 5.70 14.24
CA LYS A 46 -7.21 6.43 15.19
C LYS A 46 -7.56 7.78 14.56
N VAL A 47 -8.84 7.97 14.24
CA VAL A 47 -9.34 9.21 13.62
C VAL A 47 -8.90 10.45 14.41
N MET A 48 -8.99 10.41 15.74
CA MET A 48 -8.56 11.52 16.60
C MET A 48 -7.05 11.83 16.48
N GLU A 49 -6.23 10.82 16.28
CA GLU A 49 -4.78 10.99 16.09
C GLU A 49 -4.46 11.52 14.69
N PHE A 50 -5.21 11.08 13.69
CA PHE A 50 -5.10 11.57 12.32
C PHE A 50 -5.33 13.08 12.24
N TRP A 51 -6.40 13.59 12.86
CA TRP A 51 -6.67 15.04 12.90
C TRP A 51 -5.53 15.81 13.59
N LYS A 52 -5.08 15.35 14.77
CA LYS A 52 -3.96 15.98 15.49
C LYS A 52 -2.66 16.03 14.68
N ASN A 53 -2.39 15.01 13.86
CA ASN A 53 -1.20 14.98 13.02
C ASN A 53 -1.35 15.83 11.75
N LYS A 54 -2.57 15.97 11.23
CA LYS A 54 -2.86 16.88 10.11
C LYS A 54 -2.60 18.33 10.50
N ASP A 55 -3.12 18.76 11.65
CA ASP A 55 -2.94 20.14 12.14
C ASP A 55 -1.44 20.51 12.31
N LYS A 56 -0.61 19.55 12.73
CA LYS A 56 0.85 19.73 12.87
C LYS A 56 1.58 19.87 11.54
N LYS A 57 1.15 19.16 10.50
CA LYS A 57 1.77 19.25 9.17
C LYS A 57 1.41 20.57 8.51
N ASP A 58 0.15 20.98 8.63
CA ASP A 58 -0.34 22.24 8.08
C ASP A 58 0.41 23.43 8.74
N GLN A 59 0.66 23.39 10.05
CA GLN A 59 1.50 24.39 10.76
C GLN A 59 2.97 24.42 10.29
N GLN A 60 3.58 23.26 10.03
CA GLN A 60 4.98 23.18 9.57
C GLN A 60 5.16 23.68 8.12
N GLU A 61 4.11 23.61 7.30
CA GLU A 61 4.12 24.15 5.94
C GLU A 61 3.97 25.68 5.93
N ASP A 62 3.21 26.23 6.87
CA ASP A 62 3.07 27.67 7.06
C ASP A 62 4.35 28.32 7.59
N ASP A 63 5.02 27.68 8.56
CA ASP A 63 6.32 28.14 9.10
C ASP A 63 7.46 28.12 8.06
N LYS A 64 7.37 27.26 7.03
CA LYS A 64 8.37 27.18 5.94
C LYS A 64 8.19 28.22 4.84
N LYS A 65 7.07 28.96 4.83
CA LYS A 65 6.77 29.99 3.82
C LYS A 65 7.17 31.40 4.25
N GLN A 66 7.77 31.57 5.43
CA GLN A 66 8.22 32.85 5.97
C GLN A 66 9.74 33.02 5.90
#